data_AF-D9Q2A0-F1
#
_entry.id   AF-D9Q2A0-F1
#
_cell.length_a   1.000
_cell.length_b   1.000
_cell.length_c   1.000
_cell.angle_alpha   90.00
_cell.angle_beta   90.00
_cell.angle_gamma   90.00
#
_symmetry.space_group_name_H-M   'P 1'
#
loop_
_entity.id
_entity.type
_entity.pdbx_description
1 polymer ?
#
loop_
_entity_poly.entity_id
_entity_poly.type
_entity_poly.pdbx_seq_one_letter_code
_entity_poly.pdbx_strand_id
1 'polypeptide(L)' 'MSKLPAVKVKDPTTGKEVELSPIKVWTLAPKTRKGVKIGLFKSPESGKFFRAKVPDDYPAK' A
#
# COMPACT_ATOMS: atom_id res chain seq x y z
N MET A 1 -15.03 -2.26 -12.35
CA MET A 1 -14.16 -2.35 -11.14
C MET A 1 -12.83 -1.68 -11.45
N SER A 2 -12.62 -0.44 -11.01
CA SER A 2 -11.35 0.26 -11.26
C SER A 2 -10.26 -0.37 -10.39
N LYS A 3 -9.38 -1.16 -11.00
CA LYS A 3 -8.23 -1.79 -10.34
C LYS A 3 -7.28 -0.68 -9.89
N LEU A 4 -6.89 -0.66 -8.60
CA LEU A 4 -5.95 0.33 -8.08
C LEU A 4 -4.58 0.15 -8.77
N PRO A 5 -3.87 1.22 -9.17
CA PRO A 5 -2.62 1.12 -9.93
C PRO A 5 -1.52 0.39 -9.14
N ALA A 6 -0.72 -0.45 -9.80
CA ALA A 6 0.34 -1.14 -9.08
C ALA A 6 1.41 -0.17 -8.57
N VAL A 7 2.02 -0.49 -7.43
CA VAL A 7 3.08 0.30 -6.82
C VAL A 7 4.19 -0.61 -6.33
N LYS A 8 5.43 -0.17 -6.50
CA LYS A 8 6.60 -0.85 -5.95
C LYS A 8 6.59 -0.73 -4.44
N VAL A 9 6.52 -1.87 -3.77
CA VAL A 9 6.53 -1.96 -2.31
C VAL A 9 7.49 -3.06 -1.89
N LYS A 10 8.17 -2.84 -0.76
CA LYS A 10 8.97 -3.88 -0.13
C LYS A 10 8.07 -4.76 0.73
N ASP A 11 8.03 -6.05 0.44
CA ASP A 11 7.37 -7.03 1.29
C ASP A 11 8.22 -7.26 2.54
N PRO A 12 7.73 -6.93 3.76
CA PRO A 12 8.49 -7.11 4.98
C PRO A 12 8.67 -8.60 5.35
N THR A 13 7.87 -9.50 4.77
CA THR A 13 7.92 -10.94 5.07
C THR A 13 9.05 -11.63 4.32
N THR A 14 9.33 -11.19 3.09
CA THR A 14 10.35 -11.80 2.21
C THR A 14 11.55 -10.89 1.99
N GLY A 15 11.44 -9.60 2.31
CA GLY A 15 12.46 -8.59 2.09
C GLY A 15 12.58 -8.13 0.63
N LYS A 16 11.77 -8.68 -0.28
CA LYS A 16 11.83 -8.41 -1.72
C LYS A 16 11.03 -7.16 -2.09
N GLU A 17 11.50 -6.47 -3.12
CA GLU A 17 10.73 -5.42 -3.78
C GLU A 17 9.79 -6.07 -4.81
N VAL A 18 8.51 -5.79 -4.68
CA VAL A 18 7.45 -6.35 -5.52
C VAL A 18 6.53 -5.23 -5.99
N GLU A 19 6.07 -5.33 -7.23
CA GLU A 19 5.11 -4.38 -7.79
C GLU A 19 3.70 -4.97 -7.65
N LEU A 20 2.91 -4.40 -6.75
CA LEU A 20 1.60 -4.93 -6.38
C LEU A 20 0.53 -3.84 -6.38
N SER A 21 -0.69 -4.22 -6.76
CA SER A 21 -1.86 -3.39 -6.51
C SER A 21 -2.33 -3.58 -5.06
N PRO A 22 -2.52 -2.51 -4.29
CA PRO A 22 -3.12 -2.59 -2.97
C PRO A 22 -4.57 -3.06 -3.08
N ILE A 23 -5.00 -3.84 -2.10
CA ILE A 23 -6.38 -4.32 -1.94
C ILE A 23 -7.27 -3.18 -1.44
N LYS A 24 -6.73 -2.35 -0.54
CA LYS A 24 -7.40 -1.18 0.02
C LYS A 24 -6.39 -0.11 0.34
N VAL A 25 -6.78 1.16 0.18
CA VAL A 25 -5.96 2.32 0.55
C VAL A 25 -6.76 3.23 1.46
N TRP A 26 -6.10 3.82 2.46
CA TRP A 26 -6.70 4.84 3.31
C TRP A 26 -5.65 5.88 3.72
N THR A 27 -6.13 7.04 4.15
CA THR A 27 -5.27 8.11 4.67
C THR A 27 -5.19 8.01 6.19
N LEU A 28 -3.96 8.01 6.72
CA LEU A 28 -3.67 8.13 8.14
C LEU A 28 -3.06 9.51 8.38
N ALA A 29 -3.82 10.43 8.96
CA ALA A 29 -3.42 11.81 9.18
C ALA A 29 -3.78 12.31 10.59
N PRO A 30 -2.83 12.86 11.37
CA PRO A 30 -3.14 13.71 12.51
C PRO A 30 -3.80 15.01 12.05
N LYS A 31 -4.65 15.64 12.88
CA LYS A 31 -5.41 16.85 12.52
C LYS A 31 -4.56 18.02 11.97
N THR A 32 -3.32 18.17 12.41
CA THR A 32 -2.46 19.33 12.12
C THR A 32 -1.22 18.99 11.29
N ARG A 33 -1.08 17.74 10.84
CA ARG A 33 0.12 17.26 10.12
C ARG A 33 -0.26 16.65 8.79
N LYS A 34 0.67 16.70 7.83
CA LYS A 34 0.54 15.99 6.56
C LYS A 34 0.42 14.49 6.85
N GLY A 35 -0.70 13.90 6.45
CA GLY A 35 -0.94 12.47 6.60
C GLY A 35 -0.16 11.63 5.59
N VAL A 36 -0.23 10.32 5.77
CA VAL A 36 0.30 9.33 4.84
C VAL A 36 -0.83 8.50 4.27
N LYS A 37 -0.72 8.11 3.00
CA LYS A 37 -1.59 7.10 2.42
C LYS A 37 -0.97 5.72 2.63
N ILE A 38 -1.75 4.81 3.18
CA ILE A 38 -1.35 3.44 3.48
C ILE A 38 -2.17 2.49 2.61
N GLY A 39 -1.48 1.60 1.91
CA GLY A 39 -2.08 0.48 1.19
C GLY A 39 -1.98 -0.82 1.98
N LEU A 40 -3.04 -1.63 1.93
CA LEU A 40 -3.02 -3.03 2.34
C LEU A 40 -2.69 -3.91 1.13
N PHE A 41 -1.63 -4.70 1.25
CA PHE A 41 -1.14 -5.59 0.21
C PHE A 41 -1.20 -7.04 0.70
N LYS A 42 -1.13 -7.98 -0.23
CA LYS A 42 -0.94 -9.40 0.05
C LYS A 42 0.34 -9.85 -0.62
N SER A 43 1.25 -10.42 0.16
CA SER A 43 2.49 -11.00 -0.30
C SER A 43 2.20 -12.15 -1.29
N PRO A 44 2.75 -12.12 -2.52
CA PRO A 44 2.53 -13.19 -3.48
C PRO A 44 3.23 -14.50 -3.08
N GLU A 45 4.33 -14.41 -2.34
CA GLU A 45 5.13 -15.57 -1.92
C GLU A 45 4.62 -16.16 -0.60
N SER A 46 4.39 -15.31 0.41
CA SER A 46 3.99 -15.79 1.75
C SER A 46 2.49 -15.84 1.97
N GLY A 47 1.69 -15.21 1.10
CA GLY A 47 0.24 -15.06 1.25
C GLY A 47 -0.19 -14.15 2.41
N LYS A 48 0.76 -13.63 3.20
CA LYS A 48 0.48 -12.74 4.34
C LYS A 48 0.10 -11.34 3.87
N PHE A 49 -0.76 -10.70 4.65
CA PHE A 49 -1.10 -9.30 4.43
C PHE A 49 -0.09 -8.38 5.10
N PHE A 50 0.26 -7.29 4.43
CA PHE A 50 1.13 -6.27 4.98
C PHE A 50 0.67 -4.87 4.58
N ARG A 51 1.10 -3.87 5.35
CA ARG A 51 0.81 -2.46 5.08
C ARG A 51 2.07 -1.78 4.60
N ALA A 52 1.95 -0.99 3.55
CA ALA A 52 3.04 -0.18 3.03
C ALA A 52 2.54 1.21 2.67
N LYS A 53 3.44 2.20 2.76
CA LYS A 53 3.15 3.57 2.30
C LYS A 53 2.97 3.53 0.78
N VAL A 54 1.93 4.20 0.28
CA VAL A 54 1.76 4.47 -1.15
C VAL A 54 2.10 5.94 -1.43
N PRO A 55 2.36 6.31 -2.70
CA PRO A 55 2.56 7.71 -3.10
C PRO A 55 1.46 8.63 -2.56
N ASP A 56 1.83 9.87 -2.23
CA ASP A 56 0.90 10.82 -1.60
C ASP A 56 -0.26 11.20 -2.54
N ASP A 57 -0.07 11.12 -3.85
CA ASP A 57 -1.05 11.37 -4.92
C ASP A 57 -1.90 10.13 -5.27
N TYR A 58 -1.65 8.99 -4.64
CA TYR A 58 -2.31 7.72 -4.96
C TYR A 58 -3.84 7.79 -4.75
N PRO A 59 -4.67 7.22 -5.65
CA PRO A 59 -6.12 7.27 -5.50
C PRO A 59 -6.57 6.49 -4.26
N ALA A 60 -7.14 7.20 -3.28
CA ALA A 60 -7.85 6.61 -2.15
C ALA A 60 -9.34 6.64 -2.50
N LYS A 61 -9.95 5.47 -2.73
CA LYS A 61 -11.40 5.32 -2.88
C LYS A 61 -12.03 4.96 -1.55
#